data_AF-A0A8J7PVD8-F1
#
_entry.id   AF-A0A8J7PVD8-F1
#
_cell.length_a   1.000
_cell.length_b   1.000
_cell.length_c   1.000
_cell.angle_alpha   90.00
_cell.angle_beta   90.00
_cell.angle_gamma   90.00
#
_symmetry.space_group_name_H-M   'P 1'
#
loop_
_entity.id
_entity.type
_entity.pdbx_description
1 polymer ?
#
loop_
_entity_poly.entity_id
_entity_poly.type
_entity_poly.pdbx_seq_one_letter_code
_entity_poly.pdbx_strand_id
1 'polypeptide(L)' 'MAERLGVARFGEPAEVARAVALLVSPRAAYCQGAVVDIDGGQTRTL' A
#
# COMPACT_ATOMS: atom_id res chain seq x y z
N MET A 1 -18.86 -6.20 -2.01
CA MET A 1 -17.74 -6.89 -2.70
C MET A 1 -16.45 -6.75 -1.90
N ALA A 2 -16.00 -5.52 -1.61
CA ALA A 2 -14.87 -5.24 -0.72
C ALA A 2 -14.95 -6.01 0.61
N GLU A 3 -16.11 -5.96 1.29
CA GLU A 3 -16.34 -6.69 2.55
C GLU A 3 -16.11 -8.22 2.43
N ARG A 4 -16.46 -8.83 1.29
CA ARG A 4 -16.21 -10.26 1.02
C ARG A 4 -14.72 -10.58 0.88
N LEU A 5 -13.90 -9.59 0.57
CA LEU A 5 -12.44 -9.69 0.47
C LEU A 5 -11.75 -9.33 1.79
N GLY A 6 -12.52 -9.08 2.87
CA GLY A 6 -11.98 -8.74 4.19
C GLY A 6 -11.46 -7.31 4.30
N VAL A 7 -11.81 -6.43 3.35
CA VAL A 7 -11.42 -5.01 3.38
C VAL A 7 -12.65 -4.11 3.47
N ALA A 8 -12.51 -3.00 4.20
CA ALA A 8 -13.63 -2.08 4.44
C ALA A 8 -14.15 -1.40 3.16
N ARG A 9 -13.25 -1.11 2.21
CA ARG A 9 -13.56 -0.52 0.90
C ARG A 9 -12.46 -0.82 -0.12
N PHE A 10 -12.75 -0.56 -1.38
CA PHE A 10 -11.70 -0.45 -2.38
C PHE A 10 -10.88 0.83 -2.17
N GLY A 11 -9.57 0.71 -2.44
CA GLY A 11 -8.65 1.84 -2.44
C GLY A 11 -8.86 2.72 -3.66
N GLU A 12 -8.55 4.00 -3.52
CA GLU A 12 -8.48 4.95 -4.62
C GLU A 12 -7.06 4.97 -5.21
N PRO A 13 -6.88 5.18 -6.52
CA PRO A 13 -5.54 5.24 -7.14
C PRO A 13 -4.60 6.25 -6.47
N ALA A 14 -5.17 7.35 -5.95
CA ALA A 14 -4.42 8.39 -5.24
C ALA A 14 -3.75 7.88 -3.94
N GLU A 15 -4.29 6.83 -3.30
CA GLU A 15 -3.69 6.22 -2.11
C GLU A 15 -2.38 5.49 -2.45
N VAL A 16 -2.37 4.73 -3.55
CA VAL A 16 -1.16 4.09 -4.07
C VAL A 16 -0.14 5.14 -4.52
N ALA A 17 -0.59 6.18 -5.23
CA ALA A 17 0.29 7.24 -5.72
C ALA A 17 1.03 7.97 -4.58
N ARG A 18 0.38 8.21 -3.43
CA ARG A 18 1.03 8.81 -2.26
C ARG A 18 2.09 7.90 -1.65
N ALA A 19 1.85 6.59 -1.58
CA ALA A 19 2.85 5.63 -1.12
C ALA A 19 4.07 5.60 -2.06
N VAL A 20 3.82 5.58 -3.37
CA VAL A 20 4.89 5.68 -4.39
C VAL A 20 5.68 6.99 -4.23
N ALA A 21 4.99 8.13 -4.09
CA ALA A 21 5.62 9.43 -3.90
C ALA A 21 6.54 9.46 -2.68
N LEU A 22 6.15 8.81 -1.57
CA LEU A 22 7.02 8.64 -0.40
C LEU A 22 8.25 7.79 -0.75
N LEU A 23 8.05 6.64 -1.38
CA LEU A 23 9.13 5.69 -1.72
C LEU A 23 10.17 6.26 -2.69
N VAL A 24 9.77 7.15 -3.60
CA VAL A 24 10.70 7.82 -4.52
C VAL A 24 11.32 9.09 -3.94
N SER A 25 10.94 9.48 -2.72
CA SER A 25 11.48 10.67 -2.06
C SER A 25 12.78 10.39 -1.30
N PRO A 26 13.58 11.42 -0.96
CA PRO A 26 14.75 11.26 -0.09
C PRO A 26 14.44 10.64 1.28
N ARG A 27 13.18 10.68 1.73
CA ARG A 27 12.75 10.11 3.02
C ARG A 27 12.84 8.59 3.05
N ALA A 28 12.89 7.94 1.88
CA ALA A 28 12.99 6.49 1.73
C ALA A 28 14.41 6.04 1.32
N ALA A 29 15.43 6.88 1.52
CA ALA A 29 16.80 6.63 1.03
C ALA A 29 17.43 5.30 1.52
N TYR A 30 16.91 4.71 2.61
CA TYR A 30 17.37 3.43 3.14
C TYR A 30 16.35 2.29 2.99
N CYS A 31 15.24 2.53 2.28
CA CYS A 31 14.21 1.52 2.01
C CYS A 31 14.52 0.83 0.68
N GLN A 32 15.14 -0.35 0.73
CA GLN A 32 15.45 -1.18 -0.44
C GLN A 32 15.16 -2.65 -0.13
N GLY A 33 14.81 -3.45 -1.14
CA GLY A 33 14.57 -4.89 -0.98
C GLY A 33 13.29 -5.28 -0.24
N ALA A 34 12.38 -4.33 -0.03
CA ALA A 34 11.10 -4.54 0.66
C ALA A 34 9.92 -4.39 -0.30
N VAL A 35 8.85 -5.14 -0.03
CA VAL A 35 7.53 -4.99 -0.67
C VAL A 35 6.60 -4.31 0.33
N VAL A 36 5.82 -3.34 -0.16
CA VAL A 36 4.81 -2.64 0.67
C VAL A 36 3.45 -2.88 0.04
N ASP A 37 2.61 -3.63 0.75
CA ASP A 37 1.23 -3.91 0.33
C ASP A 37 0.34 -2.70 0.62
N ILE A 38 -0.29 -2.15 -0.42
CA ILE A 38 -1.25 -1.02 -0.33
C ILE A 38 -2.61 -1.50 -0.81
N ASP A 39 -3.22 -2.42 -0.07
CA ASP A 39 -4.43 -3.13 -0.50
C ASP A 39 -5.60 -3.07 0.51
N GLY A 40 -5.48 -2.22 1.53
CA GLY A 40 -6.50 -2.08 2.57
C GLY A 40 -6.52 -3.22 3.60
N GLY A 41 -5.46 -4.04 3.65
CA GLY A 41 -5.34 -5.18 4.57
C GLY A 41 -5.85 -6.50 3.98
N GLN A 42 -6.00 -6.57 2.65
CA GLN A 42 -6.45 -7.77 1.97
C GLN A 42 -5.37 -8.87 2.04
N THR A 43 -4.11 -8.50 1.87
CA THR A 43 -2.96 -9.37 2.05
C THR A 43 -2.57 -9.34 3.52
N ARG A 44 -2.80 -10.46 4.21
CA ARG A 44 -2.37 -10.67 5.58
C ARG A 44 -0.94 -11.22 5.56
N THR A 45 0.02 -10.33 5.38
CA THR A 45 1.44 -10.65 5.55
C THR A 45 1.74 -10.84 7.05
N LEU A 46 2.74 -11.69 7.36
CA LEU A 46 3.09 -12.19 8.70
C LEU A 46 3.19 -11.11 9.79
#